data_AF-A0AAV3Y228-F1
#
_entry.id   AF-A0AAV3Y228-F1
#
_cell.length_a   1.000
_cell.length_b   1.000
_cell.length_c   1.000
_cell.angle_alpha   90.00
_cell.angle_beta   90.00
_cell.angle_gamma   90.00
#
_symmetry.space_group_name_H-M   'P 1'
#
loop_
_entity.id
_entity.type
_entity.pdbx_description
1 polymer ?
#
loop_
_entity_poly.entity_id
_entity_poly.type
_entity_poly.pdbx_seq_one_letter_code
_entity_poly.pdbx_strand_id
1 'polypeptide(L)'
;MLLKSTKETSRGRDRKSAGGDSKLENTNLVPQANKDDGGQAHTSKAINKTRFSPFGSRGSSSITSKTKPDGLRLIREKMKTLGVSRTSFKILMNSWREKTRKQYDINLKRYEKFCTEKSLDPFSTSEHMMLDFLTDMFQKGYAYSSVNTARAAVSTINNTGAHPLVCRFMRGVFNLRPSCPRYSHIWYVSIVLRYLRSLSPAVELNLLMLSAQLITLCALVTGQRCQTFHVMDIKHMHISDGRAIFHIEPLLKANSPKNPLTVVILGAYRQDRRICVYTCLKQYLKRTKLLRSSSQLFVTTQSPHNGVSKDTLARWIRLILTKSGVNTRIFKAHSTRATASSVAARGMDISHVLFKPLAGLMKIRLQSSIIELLNVVGVVLDLLPLC
;
A
#
# COMPACT_ATOMS: atom_id res chain seq x y z
N MET A 1 2.09 56.86 28.85
CA MET A 1 1.13 57.75 29.53
C MET A 1 -0.25 57.56 28.89
N LEU A 2 -1.23 57.19 29.71
CA LEU A 2 -2.71 57.35 29.58
C LEU A 2 -3.39 56.68 28.34
N LEU A 3 -4.07 55.53 28.40
CA LEU A 3 -5.25 55.03 29.18
C LEU A 3 -6.56 55.82 29.01
N LYS A 4 -7.59 55.13 28.46
CA LYS A 4 -9.03 55.04 28.84
C LYS A 4 -9.78 54.34 27.68
N SER A 5 -10.43 53.17 27.76
CA SER A 5 -11.32 52.49 28.73
C SER A 5 -12.78 52.99 28.75
N THR A 6 -13.69 52.02 28.93
CA THR A 6 -15.15 52.01 29.23
C THR A 6 -16.11 51.92 28.02
N LYS A 7 -17.20 51.12 28.00
CA LYS A 7 -17.99 50.33 28.99
C LYS A 7 -18.86 49.32 28.18
N GLU A 8 -18.92 48.02 28.51
CA GLU A 8 -19.94 47.33 29.34
C GLU A 8 -21.41 47.76 29.19
N THR A 9 -22.29 46.82 28.81
CA THR A 9 -23.46 46.41 29.63
C THR A 9 -23.93 45.00 29.26
N SER A 10 -24.10 44.20 30.31
CA SER A 10 -24.73 42.89 30.40
C SER A 10 -26.25 42.99 30.50
N ARG A 11 -26.96 41.91 30.14
CA ARG A 11 -28.13 41.38 30.90
C ARG A 11 -28.58 40.03 30.33
N GLY A 12 -28.44 39.00 31.15
CA GLY A 12 -29.16 37.74 31.00
C GLY A 12 -30.45 37.72 31.81
N ARG A 13 -31.33 36.76 31.47
CA ARG A 13 -32.14 35.88 32.33
C ARG A 13 -33.06 35.06 31.40
N ASP A 14 -33.01 33.73 31.34
CA ASP A 14 -33.34 32.68 32.32
C ASP A 14 -34.82 32.22 32.34
N ARG A 15 -34.96 30.88 32.19
CA ARG A 15 -35.91 29.92 32.81
C ARG A 15 -37.27 29.59 32.15
N LYS A 16 -37.42 28.31 31.80
CA LYS A 16 -38.11 27.19 32.53
C LYS A 16 -38.25 26.00 31.55
N SER A 17 -37.73 24.78 31.76
CA SER A 17 -37.86 23.77 32.83
C SER A 17 -39.19 23.00 32.83
N ALA A 18 -39.11 21.71 32.48
CA ALA A 18 -39.81 20.53 33.01
C ALA A 18 -38.99 19.30 32.50
N GLY A 19 -38.55 18.31 33.26
CA GLY A 19 -38.92 17.81 34.59
C GLY A 19 -39.40 16.36 34.44
N GLY A 20 -38.60 15.37 34.87
CA GLY A 20 -38.96 13.95 34.83
C GLY A 20 -37.79 13.02 35.12
N ASP A 21 -37.62 12.68 36.40
CA ASP A 21 -36.54 11.96 37.05
C ASP A 21 -36.98 10.52 37.39
N SER A 22 -36.08 9.53 37.35
CA SER A 22 -36.13 8.35 38.25
C SER A 22 -34.88 7.44 38.11
N LYS A 23 -34.02 7.58 39.12
CA LYS A 23 -33.43 6.56 40.01
C LYS A 23 -32.62 5.35 39.49
N LEU A 24 -31.45 5.24 40.11
CA LEU A 24 -30.51 4.12 40.23
C LEU A 24 -31.10 2.91 40.99
N GLU A 25 -30.66 1.70 40.63
CA GLU A 25 -30.33 0.64 41.59
C GLU A 25 -29.29 -0.34 41.00
N ASN A 26 -28.27 -0.65 41.81
CA ASN A 26 -27.29 -1.72 41.59
C ASN A 26 -27.86 -3.05 42.11
N THR A 27 -27.37 -4.18 41.61
CA THR A 27 -26.44 -5.13 42.29
C THR A 27 -26.70 -6.60 41.91
N ASN A 28 -25.60 -7.31 41.59
CA ASN A 28 -25.28 -8.74 41.79
C ASN A 28 -26.19 -9.86 41.26
N LEU A 29 -25.58 -10.78 40.48
CA LEU A 29 -25.48 -12.21 40.85
C LEU A 29 -24.48 -12.96 39.94
N VAL A 30 -23.39 -13.40 40.56
CA VAL A 30 -22.44 -14.42 40.11
C VAL A 30 -22.73 -15.69 40.93
N PRO A 31 -22.58 -16.91 40.40
CA PRO A 31 -22.31 -18.08 41.24
C PRO A 31 -20.81 -18.44 41.23
N GLN A 32 -20.15 -18.24 42.37
CA GLN A 32 -18.97 -19.00 42.83
C GLN A 32 -19.47 -20.36 43.35
N ALA A 33 -18.90 -21.52 43.03
CA ALA A 33 -17.59 -22.11 43.35
C ALA A 33 -17.77 -23.30 44.30
N ASN A 34 -17.00 -24.37 44.05
CA ASN A 34 -16.35 -25.29 45.00
C ASN A 34 -15.48 -26.18 44.09
N LYS A 35 -14.14 -26.08 44.02
CA LYS A 35 -13.06 -26.27 45.00
C LYS A 35 -13.05 -27.64 45.69
N ASP A 36 -12.03 -28.43 45.30
CA ASP A 36 -11.07 -29.19 46.13
C ASP A 36 -10.73 -30.53 45.41
N ASP A 37 -9.55 -31.14 45.47
CA ASP A 37 -8.16 -30.75 45.77
C ASP A 37 -7.28 -31.99 45.40
N GLY A 38 -5.98 -31.81 45.14
CA GLY A 38 -4.93 -32.86 45.05
C GLY A 38 -4.99 -33.85 43.87
N GLY A 39 -3.91 -34.40 43.30
CA GLY A 39 -2.49 -34.45 43.60
C GLY A 39 -1.88 -35.71 42.96
N GLN A 40 -0.70 -35.58 42.36
CA GLN A 40 0.29 -36.61 42.00
C GLN A 40 0.20 -37.44 40.70
N ALA A 41 1.41 -37.66 40.18
CA ALA A 41 1.82 -38.32 38.95
C ALA A 41 2.01 -39.84 39.13
N HIS A 42 1.96 -40.61 38.04
CA HIS A 42 3.00 -41.57 37.60
C HIS A 42 2.56 -42.44 36.40
N THR A 43 3.45 -42.51 35.40
CA THR A 43 3.86 -43.67 34.56
C THR A 43 2.88 -44.46 33.67
N SER A 44 3.24 -44.45 32.38
CA SER A 44 3.52 -45.62 31.51
C SER A 44 2.46 -46.70 31.28
N LYS A 45 2.03 -46.87 30.01
CA LYS A 45 2.18 -48.15 29.27
C LYS A 45 1.80 -48.02 27.79
N ALA A 46 2.72 -48.49 26.95
CA ALA A 46 2.54 -48.78 25.54
C ALA A 46 1.79 -50.11 25.36
N ILE A 47 0.93 -50.21 24.34
CA ILE A 47 0.51 -51.48 23.77
C ILE A 47 0.51 -51.37 22.23
N ASN A 48 1.34 -52.23 21.64
CA ASN A 48 1.45 -52.55 20.21
C ASN A 48 0.14 -53.09 19.62
N LYS A 49 -0.12 -52.83 18.34
CA LYS A 49 -0.77 -53.80 17.44
C LYS A 49 -0.31 -53.65 15.99
N THR A 50 0.65 -54.51 15.67
CA THR A 50 0.79 -55.37 14.49
C THR A 50 0.14 -54.97 13.15
N ARG A 51 1.01 -55.05 12.14
CA ARG A 51 0.87 -54.98 10.69
C ARG A 51 0.36 -56.32 10.13
N PHE A 52 -0.57 -56.33 9.17
CA PHE A 52 -0.67 -57.33 8.10
C PHE A 52 -1.53 -56.80 6.92
N SER A 53 -1.00 -56.95 5.71
CA SER A 53 -1.68 -56.93 4.39
C SER A 53 -1.61 -58.38 3.83
N PRO A 54 -2.09 -58.78 2.62
CA PRO A 54 -2.74 -58.05 1.48
C PRO A 54 -3.92 -58.81 0.79
N PHE A 55 -4.64 -58.19 -0.16
CA PHE A 55 -5.05 -58.68 -1.52
C PHE A 55 -6.35 -58.06 -2.11
N GLY A 56 -6.29 -57.66 -3.40
CA GLY A 56 -7.40 -57.46 -4.37
C GLY A 56 -8.27 -56.19 -4.21
N SER A 57 -8.68 -55.42 -5.23
CA SER A 57 -8.71 -55.56 -6.68
C SER A 57 -8.86 -54.18 -7.36
N ARG A 58 -8.63 -54.14 -8.69
CA ARG A 58 -8.69 -53.00 -9.60
C ARG A 58 -9.99 -52.19 -9.52
N GLY A 59 -9.87 -50.88 -9.34
CA GLY A 59 -10.87 -49.88 -9.71
C GLY A 59 -10.18 -48.66 -10.34
N SER A 60 -10.25 -48.55 -11.67
CA SER A 60 -9.82 -47.36 -12.43
C SER A 60 -10.69 -46.17 -12.03
N SER A 61 -10.22 -45.34 -11.11
CA SER A 61 -10.82 -44.04 -10.81
C SER A 61 -9.91 -42.95 -11.38
N SER A 62 -10.37 -42.33 -12.47
CA SER A 62 -9.83 -41.09 -13.03
C SER A 62 -9.72 -40.05 -11.90
N ILE A 63 -8.50 -39.77 -11.46
CA ILE A 63 -8.20 -38.65 -10.57
C ILE A 63 -8.32 -37.39 -11.43
N THR A 64 -9.53 -36.82 -11.49
CA THR A 64 -9.71 -35.42 -11.86
C THR A 64 -9.06 -34.59 -10.77
N SER A 65 -7.77 -34.28 -10.96
CA SER A 65 -7.11 -33.26 -10.15
C SER A 65 -7.94 -31.98 -10.34
N LYS A 66 -8.65 -31.55 -9.28
CA LYS A 66 -9.32 -30.25 -9.25
C LYS A 66 -8.23 -29.18 -9.32
N THR A 67 -7.83 -28.85 -10.54
CA THR A 67 -6.90 -27.77 -10.79
C THR A 67 -7.59 -26.50 -10.32
N LYS A 68 -6.94 -25.75 -9.43
CA LYS A 68 -7.44 -24.45 -8.98
C LYS A 68 -7.85 -23.64 -10.22
N PRO A 69 -9.01 -22.98 -10.24
CA PRO A 69 -9.39 -22.17 -11.40
C PRO A 69 -8.27 -21.16 -11.66
N ASP A 70 -7.77 -21.13 -12.89
CA ASP A 70 -6.74 -20.22 -13.40
C ASP A 70 -7.49 -19.13 -14.18
N GLY A 71 -7.64 -17.93 -13.63
CA GLY A 71 -8.42 -16.87 -14.26
C GLY A 71 -7.75 -16.36 -15.53
N LEU A 72 -6.43 -16.54 -15.65
CA LEU A 72 -5.69 -16.27 -16.88
C LEU A 72 -5.93 -17.33 -17.96
N ARG A 73 -6.66 -18.41 -17.67
CA ARG A 73 -7.13 -19.39 -18.66
C ARG A 73 -7.98 -18.72 -19.73
N LEU A 74 -8.92 -17.85 -19.35
CA LEU A 74 -9.79 -17.15 -20.30
C LEU A 74 -8.96 -16.33 -21.31
N ILE A 75 -7.95 -15.61 -20.83
CA ILE A 75 -7.02 -14.88 -21.71
C ILE A 75 -6.24 -15.86 -22.60
N ARG A 76 -5.73 -16.96 -22.04
CA ARG A 76 -4.95 -17.96 -22.78
C ARG A 76 -5.77 -18.61 -23.89
N GLU A 77 -7.01 -18.98 -23.62
CA GLU A 77 -7.92 -19.59 -24.58
C GLU A 77 -8.31 -18.60 -25.68
N LYS A 78 -8.61 -17.35 -25.32
CA LYS A 78 -8.88 -16.31 -26.32
C LYS A 78 -7.68 -16.05 -27.23
N MET A 79 -6.47 -16.00 -26.68
CA MET A 79 -5.26 -15.78 -27.49
C MET A 79 -4.97 -16.96 -28.43
N LYS A 80 -5.30 -18.20 -28.02
CA LYS A 80 -5.23 -19.38 -28.90
C LYS A 80 -6.22 -19.28 -30.06
N THR A 81 -7.46 -18.84 -29.81
CA THR A 81 -8.45 -18.69 -30.89
C THR A 81 -8.08 -17.59 -31.88
N LEU A 82 -7.31 -16.59 -31.44
CA LEU A 82 -6.72 -15.56 -32.30
C LEU A 82 -5.44 -16.00 -33.04
N GLY A 83 -5.01 -17.25 -32.90
CA GLY A 83 -3.81 -17.77 -33.57
C GLY A 83 -2.48 -17.21 -33.02
N VAL A 84 -2.49 -16.63 -31.81
CA VAL A 84 -1.28 -16.03 -31.22
C VAL A 84 -0.29 -17.13 -30.83
N SER A 85 0.94 -17.04 -31.35
CA SER A 85 1.99 -18.01 -31.02
C SER A 85 2.34 -18.00 -29.53
N ARG A 86 2.89 -19.13 -29.02
CA ARG A 86 3.27 -19.25 -27.60
C ARG A 86 4.30 -18.21 -27.17
N THR A 87 5.21 -17.81 -28.07
CA THR A 87 6.23 -16.80 -27.80
C THR A 87 5.60 -15.41 -27.70
N SER A 88 4.74 -15.04 -28.65
CA SER A 88 4.00 -13.78 -28.63
C SER A 88 3.10 -13.69 -27.40
N PHE A 89 2.42 -14.78 -27.02
CA PHE A 89 1.62 -14.84 -25.80
C PHE A 89 2.44 -14.55 -24.54
N LYS A 90 3.65 -15.11 -24.41
CA LYS A 90 4.53 -14.81 -23.27
C LYS A 90 4.89 -13.32 -23.20
N ILE A 91 5.11 -12.67 -24.34
CA ILE A 91 5.42 -11.23 -24.42
C ILE A 91 4.19 -10.41 -24.02
N LEU A 92 3.01 -10.72 -24.59
CA LEU A 92 1.74 -10.06 -24.25
C LEU A 92 1.43 -10.17 -22.76
N MET A 93 1.65 -11.34 -22.15
CA MET A 93 1.47 -11.52 -20.71
C MET A 93 2.43 -10.70 -19.86
N ASN A 94 3.56 -10.22 -20.41
CA ASN A 94 4.49 -9.32 -19.72
C ASN A 94 4.16 -7.83 -19.92
N SER A 95 3.16 -7.49 -20.74
CA SER A 95 2.59 -6.13 -20.76
C SER A 95 2.05 -5.72 -19.38
N TRP A 96 1.57 -6.69 -18.60
CA TRP A 96 1.14 -6.49 -17.23
C TRP A 96 2.21 -6.92 -16.22
N ARG A 97 2.48 -6.04 -15.27
CA ARG A 97 3.28 -6.37 -14.09
C ARG A 97 2.61 -7.49 -13.29
N GLU A 98 3.41 -8.25 -12.55
CA GLU A 98 2.96 -9.40 -11.76
C GLU A 98 1.76 -9.07 -10.84
N LYS A 99 1.79 -7.92 -10.16
CA LYS A 99 0.68 -7.49 -9.30
C LYS A 99 -0.62 -7.26 -10.07
N THR A 100 -0.55 -6.70 -11.27
CA THR A 100 -1.71 -6.50 -12.15
C THR A 100 -2.23 -7.84 -12.64
N ARG A 101 -1.34 -8.76 -13.07
CA ARG A 101 -1.74 -10.14 -13.44
C ARG A 101 -2.50 -10.85 -12.32
N LYS A 102 -2.00 -10.77 -11.07
CA LYS A 102 -2.68 -11.33 -9.89
C LYS A 102 -4.05 -10.70 -9.64
N GLN A 103 -4.19 -9.39 -9.85
CA GLN A 103 -5.48 -8.71 -9.73
C GLN A 103 -6.45 -9.13 -10.84
N TYR A 104 -5.98 -9.27 -12.07
CA TYR A 104 -6.79 -9.70 -13.19
C TYR A 104 -7.23 -11.16 -13.01
N ASP A 105 -6.33 -12.05 -12.61
CA ASP A 105 -6.64 -13.45 -12.28
C ASP A 105 -7.82 -13.57 -11.30
N ILE A 106 -7.80 -12.78 -10.21
CA ILE A 106 -8.89 -12.76 -9.22
C ILE A 106 -10.21 -12.28 -9.83
N ASN A 107 -10.18 -11.21 -10.62
CA ASN A 107 -11.42 -10.66 -11.20
C ASN A 107 -11.96 -11.50 -12.34
N LEU A 108 -11.10 -12.16 -13.12
CA LEU A 108 -11.49 -13.09 -14.17
C LEU A 108 -12.13 -14.35 -13.60
N LYS A 109 -11.64 -14.89 -12.48
CA LYS A 109 -12.34 -15.98 -11.77
C LYS A 109 -13.70 -15.56 -11.26
N ARG A 110 -13.82 -14.31 -10.77
CA ARG A 110 -15.12 -13.77 -10.35
C ARG A 110 -16.07 -13.65 -11.53
N TYR A 111 -15.58 -13.19 -12.67
CA TYR A 111 -16.34 -13.09 -13.90
C TYR A 111 -16.78 -14.47 -14.41
N GLU A 112 -15.86 -15.43 -14.47
CA GLU A 112 -16.16 -16.82 -14.85
C GLU A 112 -17.25 -17.43 -13.96
N LYS A 113 -17.14 -17.24 -12.64
CA LYS A 113 -18.17 -17.68 -11.69
C LYS A 113 -19.54 -17.04 -11.99
N PHE A 114 -19.57 -15.73 -12.26
CA PHE A 114 -20.80 -15.04 -12.65
C PHE A 114 -21.39 -15.61 -13.94
N CYS A 115 -20.56 -15.92 -14.93
CA CYS A 115 -21.00 -16.55 -16.19
C CYS A 115 -21.60 -17.93 -15.94
N THR A 116 -20.94 -18.76 -15.13
CA THR A 116 -21.43 -20.09 -14.77
C THR A 116 -22.77 -20.03 -14.03
N GLU A 117 -22.93 -19.11 -13.07
CA GLU A 117 -24.18 -18.95 -12.32
C GLU A 117 -25.35 -18.47 -13.19
N LYS A 118 -25.06 -17.78 -14.29
CA LYS A 118 -26.06 -17.24 -15.23
C LYS A 118 -26.18 -18.08 -16.51
N SER A 119 -25.47 -19.20 -16.61
CA SER A 119 -25.39 -20.05 -17.81
C SER A 119 -24.99 -19.27 -19.08
N LEU A 120 -24.02 -18.35 -18.95
CA LEU A 120 -23.50 -17.51 -20.03
C LEU A 120 -22.11 -17.96 -20.48
N ASP A 121 -21.79 -17.72 -21.76
CA ASP A 121 -20.45 -17.96 -22.30
C ASP A 121 -19.49 -16.77 -21.97
N PRO A 122 -18.39 -17.00 -21.21
CA PRO A 122 -17.44 -15.95 -20.89
C PRO A 122 -16.67 -15.38 -22.09
N PHE A 123 -16.63 -16.06 -23.24
CA PHE A 123 -15.93 -15.58 -24.44
C PHE A 123 -16.78 -14.65 -25.31
N SER A 124 -18.10 -14.71 -25.15
CA SER A 124 -19.11 -13.94 -25.90
C SER A 124 -19.72 -12.81 -25.06
N THR A 125 -18.92 -12.16 -24.21
CA THR A 125 -19.36 -11.01 -23.41
C THR A 125 -19.88 -9.89 -24.29
N SER A 126 -21.16 -9.54 -24.15
CA SER A 126 -21.74 -8.31 -24.68
C SER A 126 -21.56 -7.15 -23.69
N GLU A 127 -21.79 -5.93 -24.14
CA GLU A 127 -21.85 -4.75 -23.28
C GLU A 127 -22.92 -4.87 -22.19
N HIS A 128 -24.06 -5.51 -22.48
CA HIS A 128 -25.14 -5.76 -21.52
C HIS A 128 -24.67 -6.72 -20.42
N MET A 129 -24.03 -7.82 -20.80
CA MET A 129 -23.46 -8.78 -19.86
C MET A 129 -22.37 -8.15 -18.98
N MET A 130 -21.54 -7.27 -19.55
CA MET A 130 -20.57 -6.48 -18.77
C MET A 130 -21.29 -5.58 -17.76
N LEU A 131 -22.34 -4.87 -18.16
CA LEU A 131 -23.12 -4.02 -17.25
C LEU A 131 -23.74 -4.83 -16.10
N ASP A 132 -24.30 -6.00 -16.39
CA ASP A 132 -24.89 -6.87 -15.37
C ASP A 132 -23.83 -7.38 -14.38
N PHE A 133 -22.67 -7.80 -14.88
CA PHE A 133 -21.55 -8.22 -14.05
C PHE A 133 -21.03 -7.09 -13.14
N LEU A 134 -20.85 -5.88 -13.70
CA LEU A 134 -20.39 -4.73 -12.90
C LEU A 134 -21.46 -4.27 -11.91
N THR A 135 -22.74 -4.43 -12.24
CA THR A 135 -23.89 -4.17 -11.35
C THR A 135 -23.90 -5.14 -10.18
N ASP A 136 -23.72 -6.44 -10.41
CA ASP A 136 -23.57 -7.45 -9.36
C ASP A 136 -22.43 -7.10 -8.39
N MET A 137 -21.27 -6.67 -8.92
CA MET A 137 -20.19 -6.18 -8.08
C MET A 137 -20.56 -4.91 -7.31
N PHE A 138 -21.25 -3.96 -7.93
CA PHE A 138 -21.65 -2.73 -7.25
C PHE A 138 -22.60 -2.99 -6.08
N GLN A 139 -23.61 -3.85 -6.31
CA GLN A 139 -24.60 -4.29 -5.33
C GLN A 139 -23.97 -5.08 -4.17
N LYS A 140 -22.96 -5.90 -4.45
CA LYS A 140 -22.14 -6.58 -3.43
C LYS A 140 -21.23 -5.65 -2.62
N GLY A 141 -21.32 -4.33 -2.82
CA GLY A 141 -20.60 -3.33 -2.01
C GLY A 141 -19.16 -3.05 -2.46
N TYR A 142 -18.73 -3.52 -3.64
CA TYR A 142 -17.37 -3.26 -4.11
C TYR A 142 -17.15 -1.77 -4.42
N ALA A 143 -16.01 -1.23 -3.99
CA ALA A 143 -15.64 0.17 -4.27
C ALA A 143 -15.36 0.40 -5.77
N TYR A 144 -15.47 1.66 -6.23
CA TYR A 144 -15.22 2.06 -7.61
C TYR A 144 -13.93 1.47 -8.21
N SER A 145 -12.82 1.53 -7.47
CA SER A 145 -11.53 1.00 -7.96
C SER A 145 -11.55 -0.50 -8.21
N SER A 146 -12.32 -1.26 -7.42
CA SER A 146 -12.47 -2.70 -7.56
C SER A 146 -13.32 -3.04 -8.77
N VAL A 147 -14.45 -2.35 -8.94
CA VAL A 147 -15.34 -2.48 -10.12
C VAL A 147 -14.56 -2.12 -11.40
N ASN A 148 -13.80 -1.02 -11.39
CA ASN A 148 -13.00 -0.62 -12.55
C ASN A 148 -11.88 -1.62 -12.88
N THR A 149 -11.29 -2.26 -11.87
CA THR A 149 -10.28 -3.31 -12.09
C THR A 149 -10.92 -4.54 -12.74
N ALA A 150 -12.14 -4.91 -12.32
CA ALA A 150 -12.88 -6.00 -12.93
C ALA A 150 -13.26 -5.70 -14.39
N ARG A 151 -13.79 -4.50 -14.67
CA ARG A 151 -14.05 -4.00 -16.03
C ARG A 151 -12.80 -4.15 -16.90
N ALA A 152 -11.66 -3.64 -16.45
CA ALA A 152 -10.41 -3.71 -17.20
C ALA A 152 -9.94 -5.15 -17.42
N ALA A 153 -10.08 -6.02 -16.42
CA ALA A 153 -9.70 -7.43 -16.55
C ALA A 153 -10.56 -8.15 -17.59
N VAL A 154 -11.89 -8.00 -17.54
CA VAL A 154 -12.80 -8.64 -18.51
C VAL A 154 -12.63 -8.08 -19.91
N SER A 155 -12.34 -6.77 -20.03
CA SER A 155 -12.02 -6.14 -21.32
C SER A 155 -10.82 -6.76 -22.03
N THR A 156 -9.97 -7.53 -21.35
CA THR A 156 -8.87 -8.26 -22.00
C THR A 156 -9.33 -9.43 -22.87
N ILE A 157 -10.58 -9.89 -22.72
CA ILE A 157 -11.16 -10.99 -23.50
C ILE A 157 -11.78 -10.46 -24.81
N ASN A 158 -12.57 -9.39 -24.74
CA ASN A 158 -13.42 -8.93 -25.85
C ASN A 158 -13.63 -7.41 -25.92
N ASN A 159 -12.75 -6.62 -25.30
CA ASN A 159 -12.71 -5.16 -25.36
C ASN A 159 -14.02 -4.41 -25.01
N THR A 160 -14.99 -5.09 -24.41
CA THR A 160 -16.30 -4.53 -24.03
C THR A 160 -16.21 -3.46 -22.95
N GLY A 161 -15.11 -3.42 -22.20
CA GLY A 161 -14.88 -2.42 -21.17
C GLY A 161 -14.77 -0.99 -21.69
N ALA A 162 -14.46 -0.80 -22.98
CA ALA A 162 -14.36 0.50 -23.63
C ALA A 162 -15.69 1.03 -24.19
N HIS A 163 -16.76 0.22 -24.17
CA HIS A 163 -18.05 0.59 -24.72
C HIS A 163 -18.64 1.85 -24.03
N PRO A 164 -19.24 2.81 -24.76
CA PRO A 164 -19.75 4.06 -24.19
C PRO A 164 -20.70 3.88 -23.01
N LEU A 165 -21.60 2.88 -23.08
CA LEU A 165 -22.53 2.58 -21.98
C LEU A 165 -21.79 2.11 -20.72
N VAL A 166 -20.75 1.28 -20.86
CA VAL A 166 -19.94 0.80 -19.74
C VAL A 166 -19.13 1.96 -19.13
N CYS A 167 -18.61 2.85 -19.97
CA CYS A 167 -17.95 4.09 -19.51
C CYS A 167 -18.92 5.00 -18.74
N ARG A 168 -20.14 5.19 -19.24
CA ARG A 168 -21.21 5.96 -18.56
C ARG A 168 -21.62 5.29 -17.24
N PHE A 169 -21.74 3.97 -17.22
CA PHE A 169 -22.00 3.20 -16.00
C PHE A 169 -20.92 3.43 -14.94
N MET A 170 -19.64 3.37 -15.30
CA MET A 170 -18.54 3.64 -14.37
C MET A 170 -18.61 5.06 -13.78
N ARG A 171 -19.02 6.07 -14.57
CA ARG A 171 -19.28 7.43 -14.06
C ARG A 171 -20.42 7.42 -13.04
N GLY A 172 -21.49 6.66 -13.30
CA GLY A 172 -22.58 6.43 -12.35
C GLY A 172 -22.09 5.80 -11.04
N VAL A 173 -21.28 4.74 -11.12
CA VAL A 173 -20.67 4.10 -9.93
C VAL A 173 -19.85 5.09 -9.11
N PHE A 174 -19.09 5.96 -9.77
CA PHE A 174 -18.32 7.00 -9.08
C PHE A 174 -19.23 8.02 -8.39
N ASN A 175 -20.27 8.51 -9.06
CA ASN A 175 -21.20 9.49 -8.49
C ASN A 175 -21.99 8.92 -7.31
N LEU A 176 -22.42 7.67 -7.39
CA LEU A 176 -23.14 6.99 -6.31
C LEU A 176 -22.23 6.59 -5.14
N ARG A 177 -20.95 6.30 -5.40
CA ARG A 177 -19.98 5.88 -4.40
C ARG A 177 -18.60 6.49 -4.68
N PRO A 178 -18.41 7.80 -4.40
CA PRO A 178 -17.14 8.48 -4.66
C PRO A 178 -15.99 7.84 -3.88
N SER A 179 -14.81 7.73 -4.52
CA SER A 179 -13.61 7.27 -3.83
C SER A 179 -12.99 8.41 -3.00
N CYS A 180 -13.17 8.37 -1.68
CA CYS A 180 -12.52 9.33 -0.80
C CYS A 180 -11.03 9.00 -0.59
N PRO A 181 -10.14 10.01 -0.51
CA PRO A 181 -8.77 9.80 -0.05
C PRO A 181 -8.76 9.11 1.30
N ARG A 182 -7.81 8.19 1.51
CA ARG A 182 -7.67 7.48 2.79
C ARG A 182 -7.44 8.42 3.98
N TYR A 183 -6.83 9.57 3.74
CA TYR A 183 -6.50 10.56 4.76
C TYR A 183 -7.11 11.91 4.37
N SER A 184 -7.93 12.48 5.26
CA SER A 184 -8.50 13.83 5.10
C SER A 184 -7.49 14.94 5.42
N HIS A 185 -6.47 14.62 6.21
CA HIS A 185 -5.42 15.54 6.63
C HIS A 185 -4.07 14.80 6.72
N ILE A 186 -2.98 15.56 6.84
CA ILE A 186 -1.65 15.04 7.10
C ILE A 186 -1.28 15.24 8.57
N TRP A 187 -0.31 14.50 9.07
CA TRP A 187 0.28 14.74 10.40
C TRP A 187 1.39 15.81 10.33
N TYR A 188 1.66 16.48 11.45
CA TYR A 188 2.66 17.55 11.53
C TYR A 188 4.09 17.01 11.46
N VAL A 189 4.85 17.40 10.42
CA VAL A 189 6.23 16.93 10.20
C VAL A 189 7.17 17.28 11.36
N SER A 190 6.94 18.43 12.00
CA SER A 190 7.72 18.92 13.13
C SER A 190 7.79 17.92 14.29
N ILE A 191 6.70 17.19 14.57
CA ILE A 191 6.64 16.20 15.65
C ILE A 191 7.64 15.06 15.40
N VAL A 192 7.65 14.53 14.17
CA VAL A 192 8.59 13.46 13.79
C VAL A 192 10.02 13.99 13.72
N LEU A 193 10.25 15.18 13.15
CA LEU A 193 11.60 15.75 13.09
C LEU A 193 12.17 16.03 14.48
N ARG A 194 11.36 16.52 15.42
CA ARG A 194 11.76 16.72 16.82
C ARG A 194 12.18 15.41 17.47
N TYR A 195 11.40 14.35 17.28
CA TYR A 195 11.76 13.02 17.77
C TYR A 195 13.04 12.48 17.11
N LEU A 196 13.19 12.64 15.79
CA LEU A 196 14.41 12.21 15.10
C LEU A 196 15.66 12.95 15.59
N ARG A 197 15.54 14.23 15.95
CA ARG A 197 16.64 15.00 16.58
C ARG A 197 17.05 14.43 17.93
N SER A 198 16.09 13.97 18.74
CA SER A 198 16.37 13.41 20.07
C SER A 198 16.99 12.02 20.04
N LEU A 199 17.07 11.37 18.86
CA LEU A 199 17.78 10.10 18.67
C LEU A 199 19.28 10.27 18.41
N SER A 200 19.77 11.51 18.34
CA SER A 200 21.19 11.79 18.16
C SER A 200 21.98 11.55 19.45
N PRO A 201 23.23 11.05 19.36
CA PRO A 201 23.97 10.73 18.14
C PRO A 201 23.67 9.34 17.58
N ALA A 202 23.69 9.22 16.24
CA ALA A 202 23.39 7.98 15.52
C ALA A 202 24.33 6.80 15.86
N VAL A 203 25.49 7.08 16.47
CA VAL A 203 26.47 6.06 16.89
C VAL A 203 25.99 5.23 18.08
N GLU A 204 25.21 5.84 18.98
CA GLU A 204 24.70 5.24 20.22
C GLU A 204 23.44 4.39 19.98
N LEU A 205 22.80 4.55 18.82
CA LEU A 205 21.60 3.80 18.49
C LEU A 205 21.91 2.32 18.24
N ASN A 206 21.04 1.46 18.77
CA ASN A 206 20.99 0.07 18.33
C ASN A 206 20.62 -0.02 16.84
N LEU A 207 20.94 -1.16 16.22
CA LEU A 207 20.80 -1.32 14.78
C LEU A 207 19.35 -1.13 14.31
N LEU A 208 18.35 -1.54 15.11
CA LEU A 208 16.94 -1.34 14.78
C LEU A 208 16.55 0.13 14.72
N MET A 209 16.90 0.92 15.74
CA MET A 209 16.59 2.34 15.79
C MET A 209 17.35 3.12 14.71
N LEU A 210 18.61 2.77 14.46
CA LEU A 210 19.39 3.36 13.36
C LEU A 210 18.77 3.04 11.99
N SER A 211 18.35 1.80 11.77
CA SER A 211 17.65 1.40 10.53
C SER A 211 16.34 2.17 10.35
N ALA A 212 15.55 2.27 11.44
CA ALA A 212 14.25 2.93 11.45
C ALA A 212 14.36 4.45 11.25
N GLN A 213 15.38 5.09 11.85
CA GLN A 213 15.72 6.48 11.60
C GLN A 213 16.10 6.71 10.15
N LEU A 214 17.00 5.90 9.59
CA LEU A 214 17.47 6.05 8.22
C LEU A 214 16.32 5.93 7.21
N ILE A 215 15.51 4.87 7.28
CA ILE A 215 14.38 4.70 6.34
C ILE A 215 13.36 5.83 6.45
N THR A 216 13.11 6.34 7.65
CA THR A 216 12.15 7.43 7.86
C THR A 216 12.68 8.75 7.31
N LEU A 217 13.97 9.05 7.51
CA LEU A 217 14.64 10.19 6.88
C LEU A 217 14.61 10.06 5.36
N CYS A 218 14.95 8.90 4.79
CA CYS A 218 14.84 8.67 3.35
C CYS A 218 13.41 8.92 2.83
N ALA A 219 12.39 8.41 3.53
CA ALA A 219 10.99 8.58 3.19
C ALA A 219 10.53 10.04 3.22
N LEU A 220 10.97 10.80 4.23
CA LEU A 220 10.71 12.22 4.33
C LEU A 220 11.41 12.97 3.20
N VAL A 221 12.74 12.88 3.12
CA VAL A 221 13.58 13.66 2.19
C VAL A 221 13.18 13.45 0.73
N THR A 222 12.88 12.22 0.33
CA THR A 222 12.70 11.87 -1.09
C THR A 222 11.25 11.77 -1.53
N GLY A 223 10.29 11.64 -0.60
CA GLY A 223 8.88 11.36 -0.91
C GLY A 223 8.66 10.04 -1.69
N GLN A 224 9.63 9.13 -1.68
CA GLN A 224 9.57 7.86 -2.41
C GLN A 224 8.69 6.82 -1.70
N ARG A 225 8.30 5.77 -2.42
CA ARG A 225 7.54 4.64 -1.87
C ARG A 225 8.49 3.62 -1.24
N CYS A 226 8.00 2.81 -0.28
CA CYS A 226 8.79 1.69 0.28
C CYS A 226 9.33 0.72 -0.78
N GLN A 227 8.64 0.60 -1.93
CA GLN A 227 9.14 -0.20 -3.04
C GLN A 227 10.49 0.31 -3.56
N THR A 228 10.69 1.63 -3.63
CA THR A 228 11.95 2.25 -4.05
C THR A 228 13.06 1.91 -3.05
N PHE A 229 12.81 2.09 -1.75
CA PHE A 229 13.81 1.81 -0.71
C PHE A 229 14.19 0.34 -0.61
N HIS A 230 13.26 -0.57 -0.92
CA HIS A 230 13.51 -2.01 -0.93
C HIS A 230 14.47 -2.46 -2.04
N VAL A 231 14.49 -1.74 -3.16
CA VAL A 231 15.38 -2.08 -4.29
C VAL A 231 16.66 -1.23 -4.31
N MET A 232 16.86 -0.35 -3.32
CA MET A 232 18.13 0.35 -3.17
C MET A 232 19.21 -0.66 -2.78
N ASP A 233 20.32 -0.61 -3.50
CA ASP A 233 21.41 -1.56 -3.37
C ASP A 233 22.73 -0.78 -3.28
N ILE A 234 23.64 -1.26 -2.43
CA ILE A 234 24.94 -0.63 -2.20
C ILE A 234 25.90 -0.76 -3.39
N LYS A 235 25.71 -1.77 -4.26
CA LYS A 235 26.51 -1.96 -5.48
C LYS A 235 26.24 -0.88 -6.53
N HIS A 236 25.02 -0.35 -6.54
CA HIS A 236 24.58 0.69 -7.46
C HIS A 236 24.49 2.05 -6.77
N MET A 237 25.35 2.25 -5.77
CA MET A 237 25.45 3.48 -4.98
C MET A 237 26.80 4.16 -5.21
N HIS A 238 26.77 5.46 -5.47
CA HIS A 238 27.94 6.31 -5.51
C HIS A 238 27.88 7.36 -4.39
N ILE A 239 28.97 7.54 -3.64
CA ILE A 239 29.08 8.56 -2.60
C ILE A 239 30.13 9.59 -3.03
N SER A 240 29.73 10.84 -3.23
CA SER A 240 30.63 11.96 -3.53
C SER A 240 30.05 13.26 -3.00
N ASP A 241 30.92 14.22 -2.64
CA ASP A 241 30.54 15.62 -2.35
C ASP A 241 29.41 15.80 -1.33
N GLY A 242 29.38 14.94 -0.31
CA GLY A 242 28.31 14.96 0.69
C GLY A 242 26.96 14.51 0.15
N ARG A 243 26.92 13.71 -0.91
CA ARG A 243 25.71 13.10 -1.48
C ARG A 243 25.92 11.59 -1.63
N ALA A 244 24.84 10.84 -1.49
CA ALA A 244 24.78 9.44 -1.90
C ALA A 244 23.73 9.31 -3.01
N ILE A 245 24.15 8.79 -4.16
CA ILE A 245 23.34 8.63 -5.36
C ILE A 245 23.11 7.14 -5.56
N PHE A 246 21.85 6.72 -5.66
CA PHE A 246 21.46 5.34 -5.92
C PHE A 246 20.82 5.24 -7.30
N HIS A 247 21.34 4.35 -8.12
CA HIS A 247 20.77 3.98 -9.40
C HIS A 247 19.84 2.79 -9.20
N ILE A 248 18.55 2.97 -9.49
CA ILE A 248 17.57 1.90 -9.33
C ILE A 248 17.45 1.14 -10.66
N GLU A 249 18.03 -0.05 -10.72
CA GLU A 249 17.94 -0.93 -11.89
C GLU A 249 16.55 -1.55 -12.08
N PRO A 250 15.85 -2.06 -11.03
CA PRO A 250 14.57 -2.72 -11.24
C PRO A 250 13.46 -1.74 -11.64
N LEU A 251 12.60 -2.14 -12.59
CA LEU A 251 11.43 -1.37 -13.00
C LEU A 251 10.42 -1.19 -11.85
N LEU A 252 10.38 0.00 -11.28
CA LEU A 252 9.40 0.41 -10.28
C LEU A 252 8.09 0.83 -10.92
N LYS A 253 6.99 0.85 -10.13
CA LYS A 253 5.63 1.18 -10.62
C LYS A 253 5.58 2.52 -11.39
N ALA A 254 6.46 3.45 -11.07
CA ALA A 254 6.53 4.77 -11.71
C ALA A 254 7.31 4.77 -13.04
N ASN A 255 8.05 3.71 -13.35
CA ASN A 255 8.79 3.60 -14.60
C ASN A 255 7.85 3.29 -15.77
N SER A 256 8.18 3.89 -16.90
CA SER A 256 7.57 3.67 -18.21
C SER A 256 8.67 3.73 -19.27
N PRO A 257 8.40 3.34 -20.53
CA PRO A 257 9.39 3.49 -21.60
C PRO A 257 9.95 4.92 -21.73
N LYS A 258 9.12 5.93 -21.42
CA LYS A 258 9.51 7.35 -21.41
C LYS A 258 10.26 7.78 -20.14
N ASN A 259 10.40 6.91 -19.15
CA ASN A 259 11.09 7.19 -17.88
C ASN A 259 11.66 5.90 -17.27
N PRO A 260 12.71 5.33 -17.88
CA PRO A 260 13.20 3.99 -17.54
C PRO A 260 13.99 3.96 -16.22
N LEU A 261 14.76 5.01 -15.91
CA LEU A 261 15.68 5.04 -14.77
C LEU A 261 15.14 5.89 -13.62
N THR A 262 15.21 5.34 -12.42
CA THR A 262 14.94 6.11 -11.19
C THR A 262 16.27 6.32 -10.46
N VAL A 263 16.63 7.58 -10.19
CA VAL A 263 17.76 7.92 -9.33
C VAL A 263 17.23 8.44 -8.00
N VAL A 264 17.83 8.00 -6.89
CA VAL A 264 17.55 8.52 -5.55
C VAL A 264 18.80 9.22 -5.02
N ILE A 265 18.68 10.51 -4.71
CA ILE A 265 19.78 11.32 -4.20
C ILE A 265 19.52 11.63 -2.72
N LEU A 266 20.47 11.28 -1.87
CA LEU A 266 20.46 11.56 -0.43
C LEU A 266 21.59 12.55 -0.12
N GLY A 267 21.25 13.83 0.01
CA GLY A 267 22.20 14.90 0.27
C GLY A 267 22.49 15.09 1.76
N ALA A 268 23.69 15.59 2.05
CA ALA A 268 24.06 16.06 3.37
C ALA A 268 23.27 17.30 3.72
N TYR A 269 22.70 17.27 4.91
CA TYR A 269 22.07 18.42 5.53
C TYR A 269 23.04 19.01 6.55
N ARG A 270 23.64 20.16 6.19
CA ARG A 270 24.73 20.79 6.96
C ARG A 270 24.22 21.57 8.17
N GLN A 271 23.00 22.09 8.10
CA GLN A 271 22.45 22.98 9.13
C GLN A 271 22.03 22.22 10.41
N ASP A 272 21.64 20.95 10.31
CA ASP A 272 21.42 20.10 11.49
C ASP A 272 21.82 18.65 11.22
N ARG A 273 23.02 18.27 11.68
CA ARG A 273 23.57 16.92 11.47
C ARG A 273 22.75 15.82 12.16
N ARG A 274 21.93 16.15 13.17
CA ARG A 274 21.14 15.18 13.95
C ARG A 274 20.05 14.51 13.11
N ILE A 275 19.56 15.21 12.08
CA ILE A 275 18.54 14.72 11.14
C ILE A 275 19.05 14.62 9.70
N CYS A 276 20.38 14.63 9.53
CA CYS A 276 20.99 14.50 8.22
C CYS A 276 20.93 13.05 7.74
N VAL A 277 20.16 12.82 6.66
CA VAL A 277 20.02 11.48 6.04
C VAL A 277 21.36 10.91 5.59
N TYR A 278 22.26 11.74 5.05
CA TYR A 278 23.58 11.32 4.61
C TYR A 278 24.48 10.90 5.78
N THR A 279 24.48 11.64 6.89
CA THR A 279 25.24 11.27 8.09
C THR A 279 24.72 9.96 8.68
N CYS A 280 23.40 9.82 8.78
CA CYS A 280 22.75 8.59 9.23
C CYS A 280 23.09 7.40 8.33
N LEU A 281 23.09 7.60 7.00
CA LEU A 281 23.44 6.59 6.01
C LEU A 281 24.89 6.11 6.18
N LYS A 282 25.85 7.03 6.32
CA LYS A 282 27.26 6.66 6.53
C LYS A 282 27.44 5.82 7.80
N GLN A 283 26.79 6.21 8.89
CA GLN A 283 26.85 5.45 10.14
C GLN A 283 26.23 4.06 9.99
N TYR A 284 25.08 3.97 9.32
CA TYR A 284 24.43 2.70 9.03
C TYR A 284 25.31 1.77 8.17
N LEU A 285 25.91 2.29 7.11
CA LEU A 285 26.81 1.53 6.23
C LEU A 285 28.04 1.03 6.99
N LYS A 286 28.61 1.84 7.90
CA LYS A 286 29.72 1.43 8.77
C LYS A 286 29.31 0.27 9.67
N ARG A 287 28.17 0.37 10.37
CA ARG A 287 27.70 -0.67 11.30
C ARG A 287 27.30 -1.98 10.64
N THR A 288 26.81 -1.92 9.40
CA THR A 288 26.33 -3.12 8.69
C THR A 288 27.36 -3.73 7.73
N LYS A 289 28.57 -3.14 7.62
CA LYS A 289 29.61 -3.58 6.66
C LYS A 289 29.98 -5.05 6.82
N LEU A 290 30.24 -5.48 8.05
CA LEU A 290 30.69 -6.85 8.37
C LEU A 290 29.53 -7.80 8.69
N LEU A 291 28.32 -7.28 8.87
CA LEU A 291 27.14 -8.08 9.25
C LEU A 291 26.35 -8.58 8.05
N ARG A 292 26.39 -7.84 6.92
CA ARG A 292 25.46 -8.06 5.81
C ARG A 292 25.81 -9.31 5.00
N SER A 293 24.78 -10.09 4.70
CA SER A 293 24.81 -11.19 3.71
C SER A 293 24.22 -10.78 2.35
N SER A 294 23.67 -9.56 2.26
CA SER A 294 22.99 -9.03 1.08
C SER A 294 23.56 -7.66 0.68
N SER A 295 23.48 -7.35 -0.61
CA SER A 295 23.82 -6.02 -1.15
C SER A 295 22.68 -5.00 -1.05
N GLN A 296 21.47 -5.44 -0.70
CA GLN A 296 20.37 -4.51 -0.42
C GLN A 296 20.80 -3.50 0.66
N LEU A 297 20.45 -2.22 0.47
CA LEU A 297 20.83 -1.17 1.41
C LEU A 297 20.37 -1.51 2.82
N PHE A 298 19.13 -1.95 2.99
CA PHE A 298 18.58 -2.30 4.30
C PHE A 298 18.64 -3.81 4.54
N VAL A 299 19.28 -4.20 5.64
CA VAL A 299 19.38 -5.59 6.12
C VAL A 299 18.63 -5.82 7.43
N THR A 300 18.22 -7.07 7.69
CA THR A 300 17.55 -7.43 8.93
C THR A 300 18.43 -7.11 10.13
N THR A 301 17.81 -6.69 11.24
CA THR A 301 18.52 -6.25 12.45
C THR A 301 19.04 -7.42 13.28
N GLN A 302 18.59 -8.63 12.97
CA GLN A 302 19.01 -9.88 13.59
C GLN A 302 19.63 -10.78 12.52
N SER A 303 20.54 -11.67 12.94
CA SER A 303 21.11 -12.75 12.13
C SER A 303 19.98 -13.57 11.49
N PRO A 304 20.10 -13.98 10.20
CA PRO A 304 21.27 -13.91 9.31
C PRO A 304 21.45 -12.59 8.52
N HIS A 305 20.96 -11.43 8.99
CA HIS A 305 21.23 -10.10 8.38
C HIS A 305 20.99 -10.02 6.87
N ASN A 306 19.93 -10.68 6.40
CA ASN A 306 19.52 -10.71 5.00
C ASN A 306 18.86 -9.39 4.57
N GLY A 307 18.69 -9.20 3.26
CA GLY A 307 17.91 -8.07 2.74
C GLY A 307 16.48 -8.05 3.29
N VAL A 308 15.99 -6.87 3.69
CA VAL A 308 14.65 -6.75 4.30
C VAL A 308 13.53 -6.80 3.26
N SER A 309 12.33 -7.14 3.71
CA SER A 309 11.12 -7.00 2.90
C SER A 309 10.54 -5.58 2.94
N LYS A 310 9.71 -5.23 1.94
CA LYS A 310 8.94 -3.98 1.91
C LYS A 310 8.10 -3.77 3.18
N ASP A 311 7.55 -4.85 3.73
CA ASP A 311 6.70 -4.78 4.93
C ASP A 311 7.52 -4.53 6.19
N THR A 312 8.77 -5.01 6.26
CA THR A 312 9.70 -4.65 7.33
C THR A 312 10.05 -3.17 7.28
N LEU A 313 10.37 -2.61 6.11
CA LEU A 313 10.61 -1.17 5.95
C LEU A 313 9.40 -0.34 6.38
N ALA A 314 8.19 -0.75 5.97
CA ALA A 314 6.95 -0.08 6.38
C ALA A 314 6.73 -0.17 7.91
N ARG A 315 7.08 -1.29 8.54
CA ARG A 315 7.02 -1.44 10.01
C ARG A 315 8.00 -0.51 10.72
N TRP A 316 9.21 -0.34 10.22
CA TRP A 316 10.19 0.58 10.78
C TRP A 316 9.79 2.05 10.66
N ILE A 317 9.23 2.47 9.52
CA ILE A 317 8.65 3.82 9.40
C ILE A 317 7.52 3.99 10.42
N ARG A 318 6.63 3.00 10.54
CA ARG A 318 5.53 3.04 11.51
C ARG A 318 6.05 3.13 12.95
N LEU A 319 7.13 2.43 13.28
CA LEU A 319 7.77 2.48 14.59
C LEU A 319 8.17 3.92 14.96
N ILE A 320 8.84 4.65 14.05
CA ILE A 320 9.22 6.05 14.29
C ILE A 320 7.98 6.93 14.42
N LEU A 321 6.96 6.75 13.56
CA LEU A 321 5.70 7.50 13.67
C LEU A 321 5.05 7.28 15.04
N THR A 322 4.91 6.03 15.50
CA THR A 322 4.34 5.71 16.81
C THR A 322 5.16 6.34 17.93
N LYS A 323 6.48 6.17 17.93
CA LYS A 323 7.36 6.72 18.99
C LYS A 323 7.40 8.24 19.02
N SER A 324 7.18 8.90 17.88
CA SER A 324 7.07 10.36 17.81
C SER A 324 5.73 10.92 18.32
N GLY A 325 4.73 10.06 18.57
CA GLY A 325 3.38 10.49 18.98
C GLY A 325 2.37 10.64 17.84
N VAL A 326 2.71 10.23 16.61
CA VAL A 326 1.74 10.19 15.51
C VAL A 326 0.76 9.02 15.72
N ASN A 327 -0.54 9.29 15.61
CA ASN A 327 -1.56 8.25 15.75
C ASN A 327 -1.50 7.24 14.58
N THR A 328 -0.84 6.11 14.80
CA THR A 328 -0.67 5.05 13.79
C THR A 328 -1.88 4.12 13.63
N ARG A 329 -2.95 4.31 14.42
CA ARG A 329 -4.26 3.69 14.12
C ARG A 329 -4.81 4.30 12.83
N ILE A 330 -4.68 5.61 12.69
CA ILE A 330 -5.07 6.40 11.51
C ILE A 330 -3.96 6.32 10.44
N PHE A 331 -2.77 6.86 10.74
CA PHE A 331 -1.69 7.03 9.76
C PHE A 331 -0.81 5.80 9.63
N LYS A 332 -0.76 5.22 8.42
CA LYS A 332 0.17 4.12 8.10
C LYS A 332 1.46 4.67 7.49
N ALA A 333 2.47 3.81 7.30
CA ALA A 333 3.77 4.19 6.74
C ALA A 333 3.68 4.97 5.40
N HIS A 334 2.69 4.66 4.57
CA HIS A 334 2.49 5.39 3.31
C HIS A 334 2.11 6.86 3.48
N SER A 335 1.56 7.24 4.65
CA SER A 335 1.22 8.64 4.95
C SER A 335 2.46 9.55 4.91
N THR A 336 3.64 9.05 5.25
CA THR A 336 4.90 9.81 5.22
C THR A 336 5.17 10.43 3.86
N ARG A 337 4.85 9.70 2.77
CA ARG A 337 4.97 10.22 1.41
C ARG A 337 3.98 11.35 1.12
N ALA A 338 2.73 11.20 1.53
CA ALA A 338 1.70 12.22 1.35
C ALA A 338 2.07 13.49 2.12
N THR A 339 2.51 13.33 3.37
CA THR A 339 3.00 14.42 4.21
C THR A 339 4.21 15.12 3.59
N ALA A 340 5.24 14.38 3.16
CA ALA A 340 6.42 14.94 2.50
C ALA A 340 6.07 15.73 1.23
N SER A 341 5.17 15.18 0.40
CA SER A 341 4.73 15.84 -0.84
C SER A 341 3.94 17.11 -0.55
N SER A 342 3.05 17.09 0.46
CA SER A 342 2.24 18.24 0.83
C SER A 342 3.07 19.38 1.43
N VAL A 343 4.05 19.05 2.28
CA VAL A 343 5.01 20.05 2.79
C VAL A 343 5.78 20.69 1.63
N ALA A 344 6.32 19.87 0.72
CA ALA A 344 7.06 20.39 -0.42
C ALA A 344 6.20 21.29 -1.31
N ALA A 345 4.92 20.95 -1.49
CA ALA A 345 3.97 21.75 -2.28
C ALA A 345 3.65 23.10 -1.64
N ARG A 346 3.53 23.16 -0.31
CA ARG A 346 3.22 24.39 0.44
C ARG A 346 4.38 25.38 0.52
N GLY A 347 5.56 25.03 0.02
CA GLY A 347 6.76 25.88 0.14
C GLY A 347 7.12 26.18 1.61
N MET A 348 6.50 25.48 2.56
CA MET A 348 6.85 25.60 3.97
C MET A 348 8.32 25.21 4.09
N ASP A 349 9.04 26.01 4.85
CA ASP A 349 10.48 25.89 5.05
C ASP A 349 10.85 24.62 5.84
N ILE A 350 10.68 23.49 5.17
CA ILE A 350 11.43 22.27 5.39
C ILE A 350 12.51 22.20 4.29
N SER A 351 12.82 23.34 3.63
CA SER A 351 13.93 23.54 2.68
C SER A 351 15.27 23.05 3.24
N HIS A 352 15.33 23.01 4.56
CA HIS A 352 16.39 22.47 5.35
C HIS A 352 16.48 20.92 5.30
N VAL A 353 15.41 20.14 5.40
CA VAL A 353 15.51 18.65 5.38
C VAL A 353 15.17 18.05 4.00
N LEU A 354 14.27 18.67 3.25
CA LEU A 354 13.81 18.18 1.94
C LEU A 354 14.68 18.75 0.83
N PHE A 355 15.73 18.01 0.45
CA PHE A 355 16.43 18.27 -0.80
C PHE A 355 15.43 18.13 -1.95
N LYS A 356 15.10 19.20 -2.68
CA LYS A 356 14.26 19.12 -3.90
C LYS A 356 14.92 18.16 -4.90
N PRO A 357 14.40 16.95 -5.20
CA PRO A 357 14.74 16.28 -6.43
C PRO A 357 13.79 16.84 -7.48
N LEU A 358 14.23 17.89 -8.16
CA LEU A 358 13.52 18.65 -9.20
C LEU A 358 13.15 17.84 -10.47
N ALA A 359 13.17 16.50 -10.44
CA ALA A 359 12.84 15.69 -11.62
C ALA A 359 11.63 14.74 -11.43
N GLY A 360 11.30 14.34 -10.19
CA GLY A 360 10.25 13.33 -9.95
C GLY A 360 8.91 13.89 -9.46
N LEU A 361 8.94 14.95 -8.65
CA LEU A 361 7.75 15.53 -8.03
C LEU A 361 7.10 16.63 -8.89
N MET A 362 7.83 17.22 -9.84
CA MET A 362 7.25 18.16 -10.80
C MET A 362 6.21 17.50 -11.71
N LYS A 363 6.28 16.18 -11.97
CA LYS A 363 5.21 15.47 -12.68
C LYS A 363 3.92 15.33 -11.87
N ILE A 364 3.97 15.35 -10.53
CA ILE A 364 2.75 15.37 -9.71
C ILE A 364 2.13 16.77 -9.73
N ARG A 365 2.95 17.83 -9.76
CA ARG A 365 2.45 19.21 -9.85
C ARG A 365 1.89 19.54 -11.24
N LEU A 366 2.50 19.01 -12.32
CA LEU A 366 1.94 19.13 -13.66
C LEU A 366 0.72 18.22 -13.85
N GLN A 367 0.66 16.98 -13.33
CA GLN A 367 -0.57 16.18 -13.47
C GLN A 367 -1.72 16.67 -12.58
N SER A 368 -1.48 17.18 -11.37
CA SER A 368 -2.59 17.71 -10.54
C SER A 368 -3.10 19.05 -11.06
N SER A 369 -2.22 19.96 -11.51
CA SER A 369 -2.67 21.23 -12.09
C SER A 369 -3.19 21.10 -13.52
N ILE A 370 -2.69 20.15 -14.33
CA ILE A 370 -3.28 19.84 -15.64
C ILE A 370 -4.59 19.07 -15.49
N ILE A 371 -4.81 18.26 -14.44
CA ILE A 371 -6.14 17.64 -14.20
C ILE A 371 -7.14 18.69 -13.70
N GLU A 372 -6.72 19.69 -12.91
CA GLU A 372 -7.60 20.81 -12.51
C GLU A 372 -7.86 21.81 -13.66
N LEU A 373 -6.88 22.06 -14.56
CA LEU A 373 -7.08 22.89 -15.75
C LEU A 373 -7.80 22.16 -16.90
N LEU A 374 -7.58 20.85 -17.09
CA LEU A 374 -8.33 20.04 -18.09
C LEU A 374 -9.76 19.72 -17.65
N ASN A 375 -10.07 19.75 -16.34
CA ASN A 375 -11.45 19.59 -15.86
C ASN A 375 -12.29 20.88 -15.99
N VAL A 376 -11.66 22.02 -16.29
CA VAL A 376 -12.36 23.31 -16.42
C VAL A 376 -12.44 23.81 -17.87
N VAL A 377 -11.62 23.32 -18.81
CA VAL A 377 -11.56 23.88 -20.20
C VAL A 377 -11.66 22.84 -21.34
N GLY A 378 -11.75 21.53 -21.10
CA GLY A 378 -11.64 20.52 -22.17
C GLY A 378 -12.95 19.93 -22.73
N VAL A 379 -13.77 20.73 -23.41
CA VAL A 379 -14.77 20.23 -24.37
C VAL A 379 -14.04 19.67 -25.59
N VAL A 380 -14.36 18.42 -25.99
CA VAL A 380 -14.18 17.80 -27.32
C VAL A 380 -12.85 18.08 -28.05
N LEU A 381 -11.92 17.12 -28.02
CA LEU A 381 -11.12 16.60 -29.17
C LEU A 381 -9.88 15.86 -28.64
N ASP A 382 -9.87 14.54 -28.83
CA ASP A 382 -8.78 13.78 -29.46
C ASP A 382 -8.96 12.28 -29.21
N LEU A 383 -9.52 11.66 -30.26
CA LEU A 383 -9.10 10.42 -30.89
C LEU A 383 -8.06 9.57 -30.13
N LEU A 384 -8.39 8.27 -29.99
CA LEU A 384 -7.48 7.13 -29.79
C LEU A 384 -6.02 7.45 -30.14
N PRO A 385 -5.02 7.10 -29.29
CA PRO A 385 -4.44 5.74 -29.37
C PRO A 385 -3.80 5.30 -28.01
N LEU A 386 -3.35 4.07 -27.74
CA LEU A 386 -2.66 3.03 -28.51
C LEU A 386 -3.03 1.66 -27.91
N CYS A 387 -2.84 0.62 -28.72
CA CYS A 387 -2.66 -0.77 -28.32
C CYS A 387 -1.87 -0.98 -27.03
#